data_AF-A0A1D7NI88-F1
#
_entry.id   AF-A0A1D7NI88-F1
#
_cell.length_a   1.000
_cell.length_b   1.000
_cell.length_c   1.000
_cell.angle_alpha   90.00
_cell.angle_beta   90.00
_cell.angle_gamma   90.00
#
_symmetry.space_group_name_H-M   'P 1'
#
loop_
_entity.id
_entity.type
_entity.pdbx_description
1 polymer ?
#
loop_
_entity_poly.entity_id
_entity_poly.type
_entity_poly.pdbx_seq_one_letter_code
_entity_poly.pdbx_strand_id
1 'polypeptide(L)'
;MIAAILLAPLFALQSTGESAVAIKNDNPETWSVEYPRLIQPQVASYRRCLTVANRRIAGKADFESQHSGDLARCAALKAKAIAEANANLVGAKTTMAPEEVEQLFTNIGRIHVARGRDLDQQFTARLAGAAAASDAYEAGRPKGLVIELLDASVVKARTDASAAAAATAAAEKDKDKR
;
A
#
# COMPACT_ATOMS: atom_id res chain seq x y z
N MET A 1 -41.30 46.13 12.07
CA MET A 1 -40.87 44.72 12.12
C MET A 1 -39.90 44.48 10.97
N ILE A 2 -38.75 43.89 11.28
CA ILE A 2 -37.50 43.96 10.54
C ILE A 2 -37.49 42.95 9.39
N ALA A 3 -37.24 43.43 8.17
CA ALA A 3 -36.96 42.60 7.00
C ALA A 3 -35.45 42.33 6.92
N ALA A 4 -35.09 41.06 6.85
CA ALA A 4 -33.71 40.57 6.76
C ALA A 4 -33.11 40.89 5.38
N ILE A 5 -32.04 41.68 5.37
CA ILE A 5 -31.12 41.82 4.23
C ILE A 5 -29.77 41.27 4.69
N LEU A 6 -29.49 40.02 4.35
CA LEU A 6 -28.15 39.43 4.43
C LEU A 6 -27.58 39.38 3.02
N LEU A 7 -26.98 40.49 2.60
CA LEU A 7 -26.03 40.51 1.49
C LEU A 7 -24.83 41.36 1.91
N ALA A 8 -23.79 40.70 2.39
CA ALA A 8 -22.42 41.20 2.37
C ALA A 8 -21.51 40.02 1.97
N PRO A 9 -21.03 39.98 0.71
CA PRO A 9 -20.20 38.91 0.22
C PRO A 9 -18.77 39.08 0.72
N LEU A 10 -18.18 37.98 1.15
CA LEU A 10 -16.76 37.62 1.04
C LEU A 10 -15.79 38.76 0.69
N PHE A 11 -15.43 39.59 1.66
CA PHE A 11 -14.21 40.42 1.60
C PHE A 11 -13.37 40.14 2.85
N ALA A 12 -12.79 38.94 2.92
CA ALA A 12 -11.81 38.58 3.95
C ALA A 12 -10.79 37.52 3.48
N LEU A 13 -10.44 37.48 2.19
CA LEU A 13 -9.43 36.55 1.65
C LEU A 13 -8.38 37.26 0.78
N GLN A 14 -7.96 38.46 1.21
CA GLN A 14 -6.82 39.16 0.63
C GLN A 14 -5.90 39.69 1.73
N SER A 15 -5.22 38.80 2.45
CA SER A 15 -3.85 39.05 2.97
C SER A 15 -3.32 37.85 3.76
N THR A 16 -2.67 36.91 3.08
CA THR A 16 -1.38 36.37 3.54
C THR A 16 -0.57 36.02 2.31
N GLY A 17 0.52 36.74 2.11
CA GLY A 17 1.63 36.26 1.31
C GLY A 17 2.34 35.21 2.13
N GLU A 18 1.95 33.96 1.98
CA GLU A 18 2.67 32.83 2.54
C GLU A 18 3.68 32.34 1.50
N SER A 19 4.95 32.35 1.89
CA SER A 19 6.02 31.66 1.20
C SER A 19 5.62 30.20 1.02
N ALA A 20 6.05 29.57 -0.08
CA ALA A 20 5.80 28.15 -0.31
C ALA A 20 6.65 27.32 0.68
N VAL A 21 6.18 27.22 1.92
CA VAL A 21 6.78 26.39 2.96
C VAL A 21 6.36 24.95 2.69
N ALA A 22 7.33 24.09 2.40
CA ALA A 22 7.09 22.65 2.45
C ALA A 22 6.90 22.24 3.91
N ILE A 23 5.64 22.19 4.36
CA ILE A 23 5.28 21.70 5.70
C ILE A 23 5.66 20.22 5.78
N LYS A 24 6.58 19.87 6.68
CA LYS A 24 6.85 18.47 7.02
C LYS A 24 5.62 17.93 7.75
N ASN A 25 4.82 17.14 7.05
CA ASN A 25 3.57 16.62 7.59
C ASN A 25 3.78 15.18 8.09
N ASP A 26 3.42 14.94 9.35
CA ASP A 26 3.51 13.63 10.01
C ASP A 26 2.45 12.64 9.52
N ASN A 27 1.60 13.02 8.56
CA ASN A 27 0.60 12.19 7.93
C ASN A 27 0.91 12.01 6.41
N PRO A 28 1.05 10.77 5.88
CA PRO A 28 1.35 10.53 4.46
C PRO A 28 0.24 10.98 3.49
N GLU A 29 -0.97 11.28 3.98
CA GLU A 29 -2.12 11.70 3.15
C GLU A 29 -2.18 13.20 2.84
N THR A 30 -1.35 14.04 3.47
CA THR A 30 -1.50 15.51 3.51
C THR A 30 -0.35 16.28 2.86
N TRP A 31 0.36 15.66 1.91
CA TRP A 31 1.49 16.29 1.22
C TRP A 31 0.96 17.31 0.19
N SER A 32 0.46 18.44 0.68
CA SER A 32 0.03 19.59 -0.10
C SER A 32 1.24 20.47 -0.42
N VAL A 33 1.25 21.00 -1.64
CA VAL A 33 2.26 21.99 -2.03
C VAL A 33 1.51 23.19 -2.56
N GLU A 34 1.79 24.34 -1.99
CA GLU A 34 1.16 25.60 -2.34
C GLU A 34 2.00 26.33 -3.38
N TYR A 35 1.32 26.92 -4.36
CA TYR A 35 1.95 27.65 -5.44
C TYR A 35 0.92 28.55 -6.16
N PRO A 36 1.37 29.62 -6.84
CA PRO A 36 0.49 30.49 -7.60
C PRO A 36 -0.29 29.71 -8.67
N ARG A 37 -1.60 29.98 -8.78
CA ARG A 37 -2.47 29.34 -9.78
C ARG A 37 -1.95 29.46 -11.22
N LEU A 38 -1.23 30.55 -11.51
CA LEU A 38 -0.68 30.83 -12.83
C LEU A 38 0.30 29.75 -13.34
N ILE A 39 1.02 29.07 -12.44
CA ILE A 39 1.98 28.02 -12.80
C ILE A 39 1.42 26.59 -12.65
N GLN A 40 0.11 26.48 -12.36
CA GLN A 40 -0.58 25.20 -12.26
C GLN A 40 -0.39 24.31 -13.51
N PRO A 41 -0.42 24.84 -14.76
CA PRO A 41 -0.19 23.99 -15.94
C PRO A 41 1.19 23.33 -15.95
N GLN A 42 2.24 24.04 -15.53
CA GLN A 42 3.62 23.55 -15.48
C GLN A 42 3.79 22.49 -14.38
N VAL A 43 3.24 22.76 -13.19
CA VAL A 43 3.22 21.78 -12.09
C VAL A 43 2.46 20.51 -12.49
N ALA A 44 1.29 20.65 -13.13
CA ALA A 44 0.50 19.51 -13.59
C ALA A 44 1.24 18.71 -14.67
N SER A 45 1.94 19.38 -15.58
CA SER A 45 2.76 18.72 -16.61
C SER A 45 3.86 17.86 -15.99
N TYR A 46 4.60 18.42 -15.03
CA TYR A 46 5.65 17.66 -14.34
C TYR A 46 5.10 16.48 -13.56
N ARG A 47 4.02 16.67 -12.79
CA ARG A 47 3.35 15.59 -12.07
C ARG A 47 2.88 14.47 -13.01
N ARG A 48 2.30 14.80 -14.17
CA ARG A 48 1.91 13.80 -15.16
C ARG A 48 3.08 12.94 -15.64
N CYS A 49 4.24 13.54 -15.92
CA CYS A 49 5.42 12.77 -16.32
C CYS A 49 5.88 11.81 -15.23
N LEU A 50 5.82 12.23 -13.96
CA LEU A 50 6.20 11.37 -12.83
C LEU A 50 5.25 10.17 -12.70
N THR A 51 3.95 10.35 -12.97
CA THR A 51 2.93 9.31 -12.77
C THR A 51 2.65 8.43 -13.98
N VAL A 52 3.14 8.76 -15.18
CA VAL A 52 2.79 8.02 -16.42
C VAL A 52 3.44 6.64 -16.52
N ALA A 53 4.46 6.35 -15.71
CA ALA A 53 5.23 5.13 -15.85
C ALA A 53 4.54 3.91 -15.21
N ASN A 54 4.55 2.80 -15.96
CA ASN A 54 4.12 1.50 -15.45
C ASN A 54 5.03 1.08 -14.30
N ARG A 55 4.43 0.65 -13.20
CA ARG A 55 5.15 0.07 -12.06
C ARG A 55 5.27 -1.43 -12.22
N ARG A 56 6.45 -1.97 -11.91
CA ARG A 56 6.68 -3.40 -11.87
C ARG A 56 6.36 -3.91 -10.46
N ILE A 57 5.50 -4.91 -10.36
CA ILE A 57 5.22 -5.60 -9.09
C ILE A 57 5.89 -6.96 -9.17
N ALA A 58 6.98 -7.14 -8.42
CA ALA A 58 7.80 -8.37 -8.47
C ALA A 58 7.93 -9.06 -7.10
N GLY A 59 6.99 -8.81 -6.17
CA GLY A 59 7.04 -9.36 -4.82
C GLY A 59 8.17 -8.79 -3.95
N LYS A 60 8.69 -7.62 -4.31
CA LYS A 60 9.74 -6.89 -3.58
C LYS A 60 9.27 -5.47 -3.28
N ALA A 61 9.74 -4.93 -2.17
CA ALA A 61 9.59 -3.52 -1.81
C ALA A 61 10.65 -2.69 -2.55
N ASP A 62 10.39 -2.37 -3.83
CA ASP A 62 11.29 -1.57 -4.67
C ASP A 62 10.61 -0.35 -5.32
N PHE A 63 9.44 0.06 -4.82
CA PHE A 63 8.69 1.19 -5.36
C PHE A 63 9.43 2.53 -5.17
N GLU A 64 10.14 2.76 -4.06
CA GLU A 64 10.97 3.96 -3.86
C GLU A 64 12.02 4.09 -4.98
N SER A 65 12.70 2.98 -5.30
CA SER A 65 13.69 2.93 -6.37
C SER A 65 13.03 3.23 -7.72
N GLN A 66 11.91 2.58 -8.03
CA GLN A 66 11.15 2.84 -9.26
C GLN A 66 10.70 4.31 -9.39
N HIS A 67 10.24 4.92 -8.29
CA HIS A 67 9.85 6.33 -8.27
C HIS A 67 11.05 7.27 -8.40
N SER A 68 12.20 6.93 -7.83
CA SER A 68 13.43 7.72 -7.98
C SER A 68 13.93 7.74 -9.43
N GLY A 69 13.79 6.61 -10.15
CA GLY A 69 14.10 6.53 -11.59
C GLY A 69 13.24 7.48 -12.44
N ASP A 70 12.01 7.79 -12.02
CA ASP A 70 11.16 8.76 -12.72
C ASP A 70 11.74 10.17 -12.70
N LEU A 71 12.49 10.54 -11.64
CA LEU A 71 13.10 11.86 -11.54
C LEU A 71 14.10 12.11 -12.66
N ALA A 72 14.92 11.09 -12.97
CA ALA A 72 15.89 11.14 -14.05
C ALA A 72 15.18 11.20 -15.42
N ARG A 73 14.16 10.35 -15.64
CA ARG A 73 13.38 10.36 -16.89
C ARG A 73 12.73 11.73 -17.13
N CYS A 74 12.18 12.34 -16.09
CA CYS A 74 11.44 13.59 -16.19
C CYS A 74 12.31 14.85 -16.03
N ALA A 75 13.64 14.74 -15.97
CA ALA A 75 14.54 15.87 -15.70
C ALA A 75 14.43 16.98 -16.74
N ALA A 76 14.40 16.64 -18.03
CA ALA A 76 14.25 17.63 -19.11
C ALA A 76 12.90 18.37 -19.02
N LEU A 77 11.83 17.64 -18.70
CA LEU A 77 10.51 18.24 -18.54
C LEU A 77 10.44 19.12 -17.27
N LYS A 78 11.11 18.72 -16.18
CA LYS A 78 11.27 19.56 -14.98
C LYS A 78 11.92 20.89 -15.33
N ALA A 79 13.05 20.86 -16.03
CA ALA A 79 13.78 22.07 -16.41
C ALA A 79 12.92 23.00 -17.30
N LYS A 80 12.25 22.43 -18.31
CA LYS A 80 11.31 23.18 -19.16
C LYS A 80 10.18 23.81 -18.36
N ALA A 81 9.55 23.04 -17.47
CA ALA A 81 8.43 23.51 -16.66
C ALA A 81 8.85 24.63 -15.69
N ILE A 82 10.06 24.58 -15.12
CA ILE A 82 10.61 25.65 -14.28
C ILE A 82 10.81 26.93 -15.10
N ALA A 83 11.43 26.82 -16.28
CA ALA A 83 11.67 27.98 -17.15
C ALA A 83 10.36 28.66 -17.57
N GLU A 84 9.36 27.87 -17.99
CA GLU A 84 8.03 28.38 -18.35
C GLU A 84 7.28 28.96 -17.14
N ALA A 85 7.39 28.34 -15.97
CA ALA A 85 6.79 28.83 -14.74
C ALA A 85 7.36 30.20 -14.36
N ASN A 86 8.69 30.33 -14.38
CA ASN A 86 9.38 31.59 -14.11
C ASN A 86 9.00 32.68 -15.12
N ALA A 87 8.94 32.35 -16.41
CA ALA A 87 8.50 33.29 -17.44
C ALA A 87 7.07 33.79 -17.19
N ASN A 88 6.14 32.91 -16.79
CA ASN A 88 4.77 33.29 -16.50
C ASN A 88 4.63 34.14 -15.22
N LEU A 89 5.53 33.97 -14.25
CA LEU A 89 5.50 34.75 -13.00
C LEU A 89 6.12 36.14 -13.16
N VAL A 90 6.79 36.45 -14.27
CA VAL A 90 7.31 37.80 -14.54
C VAL A 90 6.17 38.81 -14.55
N GLY A 91 6.25 39.81 -13.66
CA GLY A 91 5.24 40.86 -13.53
C GLY A 91 3.91 40.40 -12.90
N ALA A 92 3.81 39.14 -12.47
CA ALA A 92 2.66 38.67 -11.71
C ALA A 92 2.67 39.24 -10.29
N LYS A 93 1.47 39.43 -9.70
CA LYS A 93 1.32 39.82 -8.29
C LYS A 93 1.56 38.62 -7.37
N THR A 94 2.79 38.15 -7.31
CA THR A 94 3.26 37.01 -6.51
C THR A 94 4.60 37.35 -5.87
N THR A 95 4.83 36.82 -4.67
CA THR A 95 6.12 36.94 -3.98
C THR A 95 7.07 35.78 -4.29
N MET A 96 6.59 34.77 -5.03
CA MET A 96 7.37 33.58 -5.34
C MET A 96 8.57 33.91 -6.24
N ALA A 97 9.79 33.76 -5.69
CA ALA A 97 11.04 33.98 -6.39
C ALA A 97 11.42 32.80 -7.30
N PRO A 98 12.27 33.00 -8.33
CA PRO A 98 12.71 31.92 -9.22
C PRO A 98 13.32 30.71 -8.51
N GLU A 99 14.05 30.95 -7.42
CA GLU A 99 14.66 29.91 -6.58
C GLU A 99 13.59 29.10 -5.84
N GLU A 100 12.51 29.76 -5.40
CA GLU A 100 11.37 29.09 -4.77
C GLU A 100 10.59 28.23 -5.78
N VAL A 101 10.52 28.66 -7.05
CA VAL A 101 9.97 27.83 -8.13
C VAL A 101 10.83 26.57 -8.32
N GLU A 102 12.15 26.69 -8.38
CA GLU A 102 13.01 25.51 -8.48
C GLU A 102 12.84 24.57 -7.28
N GLN A 103 12.75 25.13 -6.07
CA GLN A 103 12.53 24.37 -4.85
C GLN A 103 11.16 23.66 -4.85
N LEU A 104 10.11 24.32 -5.35
CA LEU A 104 8.78 23.74 -5.54
C LEU A 104 8.84 22.46 -6.40
N PHE A 105 9.46 22.53 -7.57
CA PHE A 105 9.57 21.36 -8.46
C PHE A 105 10.46 20.27 -7.86
N THR A 106 11.52 20.65 -7.14
CA THR A 106 12.36 19.70 -6.40
C THR A 106 11.59 18.98 -5.29
N ASN A 107 10.76 19.72 -4.54
CA ASN A 107 9.90 19.16 -3.50
C ASN A 107 8.86 18.20 -4.10
N ILE A 108 8.22 18.55 -5.23
CA ILE A 108 7.31 17.63 -5.93
C ILE A 108 8.01 16.29 -6.27
N GLY A 109 9.25 16.34 -6.74
CA GLY A 109 10.04 15.13 -7.00
C GLY A 109 10.31 14.31 -5.73
N ARG A 110 10.69 14.95 -4.62
CA ARG A 110 10.88 14.28 -3.33
C ARG A 110 9.59 13.64 -2.81
N ILE A 111 8.47 14.34 -2.96
CA ILE A 111 7.13 13.86 -2.62
C ILE A 111 6.80 12.59 -3.39
N HIS A 112 7.09 12.57 -4.69
CA HIS A 112 6.89 11.40 -5.53
C HIS A 112 7.70 10.18 -5.09
N VAL A 113 8.98 10.36 -4.75
CA VAL A 113 9.84 9.26 -4.26
C VAL A 113 9.35 8.72 -2.92
N ALA A 114 9.01 9.61 -1.99
CA ALA A 114 8.55 9.20 -0.67
C ALA A 114 7.22 8.45 -0.70
N ARG A 115 6.33 8.73 -1.67
CA ARG A 115 5.14 7.91 -1.91
C ARG A 115 5.51 6.47 -2.30
N GLY A 116 6.56 6.28 -3.10
CA GLY A 116 7.11 4.96 -3.38
C GLY A 116 7.58 4.25 -2.11
N ARG A 117 8.30 4.97 -1.24
CA ARG A 117 8.74 4.45 0.06
C ARG A 117 7.60 4.07 0.99
N ASP A 118 6.51 4.83 1.00
CA ASP A 118 5.31 4.49 1.77
C ASP A 118 4.70 3.16 1.29
N LEU A 119 4.61 2.96 -0.04
CA LEU A 119 4.17 1.69 -0.61
C LEU A 119 5.08 0.53 -0.22
N ASP A 120 6.40 0.74 -0.17
CA ASP A 120 7.38 -0.25 0.27
C ASP A 120 7.20 -0.64 1.74
N GLN A 121 6.94 0.34 2.61
CA GLN A 121 6.66 0.11 4.03
C GLN A 121 5.36 -0.67 4.21
N GLN A 122 4.29 -0.29 3.50
CA GLN A 122 3.02 -0.98 3.51
C GLN A 122 3.14 -2.42 2.98
N PHE A 123 3.92 -2.64 1.93
CA PHE A 123 4.18 -3.97 1.38
C PHE A 123 4.90 -4.85 2.41
N THR A 124 5.96 -4.32 3.02
CA THR A 124 6.75 -5.01 4.04
C THR A 124 5.91 -5.35 5.27
N ALA A 125 5.10 -4.40 5.75
CA ALA A 125 4.19 -4.61 6.88
C ALA A 125 3.18 -5.72 6.60
N ARG A 126 2.62 -5.78 5.38
CA ARG A 126 1.71 -6.86 4.96
C ARG A 126 2.40 -8.21 4.92
N LEU A 127 3.63 -8.30 4.39
CA LEU A 127 4.40 -9.55 4.38
C LEU A 127 4.72 -10.03 5.80
N ALA A 128 5.17 -9.13 6.68
CA ALA A 128 5.45 -9.47 8.07
C ALA A 128 4.20 -9.95 8.81
N GLY A 129 3.06 -9.28 8.60
CA GLY A 129 1.77 -9.70 9.18
C GLY A 129 1.31 -11.07 8.68
N ALA A 130 1.48 -11.34 7.38
CA ALA A 130 1.14 -12.66 6.81
C ALA A 130 2.03 -13.77 7.37
N ALA A 131 3.33 -13.53 7.53
CA ALA A 131 4.26 -14.47 8.14
C ALA A 131 3.86 -14.75 9.60
N ALA A 132 3.61 -13.71 10.41
CA ALA A 132 3.18 -13.87 11.79
C ALA A 132 1.85 -14.65 11.92
N ALA A 133 0.90 -14.42 11.02
CA ALA A 133 -0.36 -15.16 10.98
C ALA A 133 -0.14 -16.64 10.62
N SER A 134 0.76 -16.92 9.67
CA SER A 134 1.17 -18.29 9.33
C SER A 134 1.82 -19.00 10.51
N ASP A 135 2.74 -18.33 11.20
CA ASP A 135 3.43 -18.88 12.37
C ASP A 135 2.45 -19.16 13.53
N ALA A 136 1.50 -18.25 13.77
CA ALA A 136 0.45 -18.44 14.77
C ALA A 136 -0.47 -19.63 14.43
N TYR A 137 -0.82 -19.79 13.15
CA TYR A 137 -1.58 -20.95 12.69
C TYR A 137 -0.80 -22.26 12.88
N GLU A 138 0.48 -22.30 12.50
CA GLU A 138 1.32 -23.50 12.66
C GLU A 138 1.66 -23.81 14.13
N ALA A 139 1.69 -22.81 15.00
CA ALA A 139 1.84 -23.00 16.44
C ALA A 139 0.54 -23.48 17.10
N GLY A 140 -0.61 -22.94 16.68
CA GLY A 140 -1.92 -23.22 17.24
C GLY A 140 -2.66 -24.41 16.62
N ARG A 141 -2.23 -24.89 15.45
CA ARG A 141 -2.79 -26.11 14.86
C ARG A 141 -2.57 -27.28 15.83
N PRO A 142 -3.57 -28.15 16.03
CA PRO A 142 -3.35 -29.36 16.79
C PRO A 142 -2.24 -30.16 16.11
N LYS A 143 -1.09 -30.31 16.79
CA LYS A 143 0.07 -31.12 16.33
C LYS A 143 -0.21 -32.63 16.37
N GLY A 144 -1.48 -33.02 16.26
CA GLY A 144 -1.97 -34.36 16.49
C GLY A 144 -3.47 -34.43 16.30
N LEU A 145 -3.94 -34.35 15.06
CA LEU A 145 -4.60 -35.53 14.54
C LEU A 145 -3.56 -36.26 13.70
N VAL A 146 -2.68 -36.99 14.39
CA VAL A 146 -2.60 -38.40 14.05
C VAL A 146 -4.05 -38.83 14.23
N ILE A 147 -4.85 -38.80 13.15
CA ILE A 147 -5.82 -39.87 13.01
C ILE A 147 -4.88 -41.05 13.21
N GLU A 148 -4.91 -41.66 14.40
CA GLU A 148 -4.62 -43.05 14.46
C GLU A 148 -5.58 -43.57 13.41
N LEU A 149 -5.08 -43.69 12.18
CA LEU A 149 -5.41 -44.79 11.34
C LEU A 149 -5.08 -45.92 12.30
N LEU A 150 -6.07 -46.30 13.12
CA LEU A 150 -6.48 -47.66 13.31
C LEU A 150 -6.26 -48.26 11.95
N ASP A 151 -5.01 -48.66 11.76
CA ASP A 151 -4.45 -48.99 10.48
C ASP A 151 -5.45 -49.99 9.93
N ALA A 152 -5.87 -49.87 8.68
CA ALA A 152 -6.89 -50.77 8.16
C ALA A 152 -6.48 -52.23 8.41
N SER A 153 -5.17 -52.48 8.56
CA SER A 153 -4.54 -53.69 9.10
C SER A 153 -4.95 -54.08 10.53
N VAL A 154 -4.98 -53.18 11.52
CA VAL A 154 -5.36 -53.43 12.94
C VAL A 154 -6.84 -53.72 13.06
N VAL A 155 -7.70 -52.96 12.36
CA VAL A 155 -9.14 -53.23 12.33
C VAL A 155 -9.41 -54.56 11.66
N LYS A 156 -8.78 -54.83 10.50
CA LYS A 156 -8.87 -56.13 9.81
C LYS A 156 -8.37 -57.27 10.69
N ALA A 157 -7.24 -57.14 11.36
CA ALA A 157 -6.69 -58.18 12.25
C ALA A 157 -7.63 -58.52 13.40
N ARG A 158 -8.27 -57.53 14.03
CA ARG A 158 -9.29 -57.77 15.07
C ARG A 158 -10.55 -58.41 14.52
N THR A 159 -10.96 -58.02 13.31
CA THR A 159 -12.16 -58.56 12.65
C THR A 159 -11.94 -60.02 12.21
N ASP A 160 -10.76 -60.32 11.66
CA ASP A 160 -10.38 -61.67 11.24
C ASP A 160 -10.20 -62.60 12.46
N ALA A 161 -9.60 -62.11 13.55
CA ALA A 161 -9.45 -62.87 14.79
C ALA A 161 -10.81 -63.18 15.46
N SER A 162 -11.75 -62.24 15.44
CA SER A 162 -13.10 -62.46 15.98
C SER A 162 -13.93 -63.40 15.10
N ALA A 163 -13.78 -63.33 13.77
CA ALA A 163 -14.39 -64.28 12.84
C ALA A 163 -13.86 -65.71 13.05
N ALA A 164 -12.55 -65.88 13.24
CA ALA A 164 -11.94 -67.17 13.53
C ALA A 164 -12.43 -67.76 14.86
N ALA A 165 -12.53 -66.94 15.92
CA ALA A 165 -13.05 -67.36 17.23
C ALA A 165 -14.54 -67.76 17.18
N ALA A 166 -15.34 -67.07 16.36
CA ALA A 166 -16.73 -67.44 16.14
C ALA A 166 -16.88 -68.77 15.39
N ALA A 167 -16.01 -69.02 14.40
CA ALA A 167 -16.00 -70.26 13.64
C ALA A 167 -15.58 -71.47 14.49
N THR A 168 -14.58 -71.32 15.36
CA THR A 168 -14.18 -72.39 16.30
C THR A 168 -15.27 -72.69 17.32
N ALA A 169 -15.90 -71.67 17.90
CA ALA A 169 -17.01 -71.85 18.84
C ALA A 169 -18.24 -72.53 18.19
N ALA A 170 -18.49 -72.28 16.90
CA ALA A 170 -19.56 -72.95 16.15
C ALA A 170 -19.21 -74.43 15.87
N ALA A 171 -17.96 -74.73 15.53
CA ALA A 171 -17.50 -76.10 15.28
C ALA A 171 -17.48 -76.98 16.54
N GLU A 172 -17.20 -76.39 17.71
CA GLU A 172 -17.26 -77.11 18.99
C GLU A 172 -18.70 -77.42 19.40
N LYS A 173 -19.64 -76.49 19.19
CA LYS A 173 -21.07 -76.71 19.43
C LYS A 173 -21.70 -77.79 18.54
N ASP A 174 -21.14 -78.04 17.37
CA ASP A 174 -21.64 -79.06 16.44
C ASP A 174 -21.07 -80.46 16.75
N LYS A 175 -19.91 -80.53 17.41
CA LYS A 175 -19.34 -81.78 17.95
C LYS A 175 -20.07 -82.28 19.20
N ASP A 176 -20.54 -81.37 20.05
CA ASP A 176 -21.32 -81.71 21.25
C ASP A 176 -22.78 -82.13 20.96
N LYS A 177 -23.20 -82.11 19.69
CA LYS A 177 -24.55 -82.52 19.25
C LYS A 177 -24.58 -83.86 18.50
N ARG A 178 -23.47 -84.59 18.44
CA ARG A 178 -23.39 -85.93 17.85
C ARG A 178 -23.20 -87.00 18.91
#